data_AF-A0A2D3D7C4-F1
#
_entry.id   AF-A0A2D3D7C4-F1
#
_cell.length_a   1.000
_cell.length_b   1.000
_cell.length_c   1.000
_cell.angle_alpha   90.00
_cell.angle_beta   90.00
_cell.angle_gamma   90.00
#
_symmetry.space_group_name_H-M   'P 1'
#
loop_
_entity.id
_entity.type
_entity.pdbx_description
1 polymer ?
#
loop_
_entity_poly.entity_id
_entity_poly.type
_entity_poly.pdbx_seq_one_letter_code
_entity_poly.pdbx_strand_id
1 'polypeptide(L)'
;MLPSIKRPNAQVDVVTDLDALDHSRALAKRLESLESAPTTGMTESELSARAAEAKKLRSELKKAVKTANDSTLVLDLQGLNASAWEQVIATHTTTDPKTGEPTQDTLAVIRDAMRRMATGAHMKHTPDDPIAFTDEELSDLLGQMPDSQLLTMLPVIQRLNTPAVSLPKA
;
A
#
# COMPACT_ATOMS: atom_id res chain seq x y z
N MET A 1 -20.57 -6.14 32.51
CA MET A 1 -19.28 -5.95 31.80
C MET A 1 -19.46 -4.80 30.83
N LEU A 2 -18.62 -3.77 30.90
CA LEU A 2 -18.66 -2.67 29.92
C LEU A 2 -18.08 -3.19 28.59
N PRO A 3 -18.70 -2.86 27.44
CA PRO A 3 -18.15 -3.23 26.14
C PRO A 3 -16.78 -2.59 25.93
N SER A 4 -15.76 -3.39 25.63
CA SER A 4 -14.45 -2.90 25.22
C SER A 4 -14.54 -2.44 23.77
N ILE A 5 -14.51 -1.12 23.56
CA ILE A 5 -14.40 -0.54 22.21
C ILE A 5 -12.96 -0.77 21.74
N LYS A 6 -12.77 -1.70 20.80
CA LYS A 6 -11.49 -1.92 20.14
C LYS A 6 -11.31 -0.90 19.01
N ARG A 7 -10.16 -0.23 18.98
CA ARG A 7 -9.79 0.63 17.86
C ARG A 7 -9.61 -0.20 16.58
N PRO A 8 -10.06 0.30 15.42
CA PRO A 8 -9.89 -0.43 14.17
C PRO A 8 -8.40 -0.56 13.82
N ASN A 9 -8.04 -1.66 13.17
CA ASN A 9 -6.68 -1.95 12.73
C ASN A 9 -6.66 -2.31 11.23
N ALA A 10 -5.51 -2.12 10.59
CA ALA A 10 -5.26 -2.57 9.23
C ALA A 10 -3.76 -2.78 9.00
N GLN A 11 -3.43 -3.43 7.89
CA GLN A 11 -2.06 -3.55 7.40
C GLN A 11 -1.91 -2.75 6.11
N VAL A 12 -0.72 -2.21 5.90
CA VAL A 12 -0.34 -1.52 4.67
C VAL A 12 0.99 -2.08 4.17
N ASP A 13 1.02 -2.42 2.89
CA ASP A 13 2.21 -2.92 2.20
C ASP A 13 3.07 -1.74 1.70
N VAL A 14 4.32 -1.70 2.13
CA VAL A 14 5.38 -0.82 1.65
C VAL A 14 6.37 -1.66 0.83
N VAL A 15 6.23 -1.57 -0.48
CA VAL A 15 7.15 -2.21 -1.43
C VAL A 15 8.46 -1.42 -1.45
N THR A 16 9.55 -2.03 -0.99
CA THR A 16 10.87 -1.37 -0.95
C THR A 16 11.66 -1.54 -2.25
N ASP A 17 11.37 -2.60 -3.02
CA ASP A 17 11.96 -2.86 -4.34
C ASP A 17 10.96 -2.55 -5.46
N LEU A 18 10.91 -1.28 -5.86
CA LEU A 18 10.02 -0.80 -6.92
C LEU A 18 10.44 -1.28 -8.30
N ASP A 19 11.73 -1.52 -8.52
CA ASP A 19 12.25 -2.07 -9.78
C ASP A 19 11.73 -3.49 -10.02
N ALA A 20 11.74 -4.34 -8.98
CA ALA A 20 11.15 -5.67 -9.05
C ALA A 20 9.63 -5.62 -9.30
N LEU A 21 8.93 -4.67 -8.68
CA LEU A 21 7.50 -4.47 -8.91
C LEU A 21 7.23 -4.05 -10.36
N ASP A 22 7.93 -3.06 -10.89
CA ASP A 22 7.75 -2.60 -12.27
C ASP A 22 8.16 -3.67 -13.30
N HIS A 23 9.21 -4.43 -13.02
CA HIS A 23 9.57 -5.59 -13.82
C HIS A 23 8.44 -6.63 -13.86
N SER A 24 7.82 -6.91 -12.71
CA SER A 24 6.67 -7.82 -12.64
C SER A 24 5.48 -7.31 -13.47
N ARG A 25 5.19 -6.00 -13.44
CA ARG A 25 4.11 -5.38 -14.24
C ARG A 25 4.40 -5.46 -15.73
N ALA A 26 5.64 -5.23 -16.14
CA ALA A 26 6.07 -5.36 -17.53
C ALA A 26 5.90 -6.81 -18.05
N LEU A 27 6.30 -7.81 -17.24
CA LEU A 27 6.13 -9.22 -17.56
C LEU A 27 4.65 -9.62 -17.63
N ALA A 28 3.81 -9.14 -16.71
CA ALA A 28 2.37 -9.38 -16.71
C ALA A 28 1.72 -8.82 -17.99
N LYS A 29 2.05 -7.58 -18.37
CA LYS A 29 1.54 -6.96 -19.60
C LYS A 29 1.98 -7.72 -20.85
N ARG A 30 3.23 -8.19 -20.90
CA ARG A 30 3.75 -9.01 -22.01
C ARG A 30 3.02 -10.34 -22.10
N LEU A 31 2.77 -11.00 -20.96
CA LEU A 31 2.01 -12.25 -20.91
C LEU A 31 0.57 -12.04 -21.37
N GLU A 32 -0.11 -11.01 -20.87
CA GLU A 32 -1.48 -10.66 -21.28
C GLU A 32 -1.57 -10.39 -22.79
N SER A 33 -0.61 -9.65 -23.34
CA SER A 33 -0.52 -9.38 -24.78
C SER A 33 -0.31 -10.68 -25.57
N LEU A 34 0.57 -11.56 -25.08
CA LEU A 34 0.83 -12.87 -25.68
C LEU A 34 -0.37 -13.82 -25.55
N GLU A 35 -1.21 -13.71 -24.53
CA GLU A 35 -2.40 -14.57 -24.37
C GLU A 35 -3.59 -14.05 -25.18
N SER A 36 -3.71 -12.73 -25.30
CA SER A 36 -4.83 -12.06 -25.98
C SER A 36 -4.68 -12.01 -27.51
N ALA A 37 -3.47 -12.22 -28.05
CA ALA A 37 -3.25 -12.20 -29.49
C ALA A 37 -4.05 -13.33 -30.20
N PRO A 38 -4.64 -13.10 -31.39
CA PRO A 38 -5.34 -14.15 -32.12
C PRO A 38 -4.44 -15.36 -32.38
N THR A 39 -5.00 -16.57 -32.30
CA THR A 39 -4.31 -17.83 -32.63
C THR A 39 -4.78 -18.44 -33.94
N THR A 40 -5.77 -17.84 -34.58
CA THR A 40 -6.35 -18.31 -35.85
C THR A 40 -5.31 -18.28 -36.95
N GLY A 41 -5.11 -19.41 -37.64
CA GLY A 41 -4.16 -19.54 -38.74
C GLY A 41 -2.73 -19.86 -38.31
N MET A 42 -2.44 -19.99 -37.01
CA MET A 42 -1.13 -20.45 -36.54
C MET A 42 -0.98 -21.97 -36.77
N THR A 43 0.21 -22.38 -37.16
CA THR A 43 0.61 -23.79 -37.26
C THR A 43 0.80 -24.42 -35.87
N GLU A 44 0.80 -25.75 -35.79
CA GLU A 44 1.05 -26.46 -34.51
C GLU A 44 2.40 -26.08 -33.89
N SER A 45 3.43 -25.88 -34.71
CA SER A 45 4.76 -25.45 -34.24
C SER A 45 4.73 -24.06 -33.61
N GLU A 46 3.98 -23.13 -34.19
CA GLU A 46 3.84 -21.76 -33.67
C GLU A 46 3.01 -21.71 -32.40
N LEU A 47 1.95 -22.53 -32.30
CA LEU A 47 1.17 -22.70 -31.07
C LEU A 47 2.03 -23.30 -29.94
N SER A 48 2.87 -24.28 -30.25
CA SER A 48 3.81 -24.89 -29.30
C SER A 48 4.87 -23.89 -28.83
N ALA A 49 5.49 -23.13 -29.75
CA ALA A 49 6.47 -22.10 -29.42
C ALA A 49 5.85 -21.00 -28.53
N ARG A 50 4.62 -20.57 -28.84
CA ARG A 50 3.87 -19.61 -28.03
C ARG A 50 3.57 -20.15 -26.63
N ALA A 51 3.16 -21.42 -26.51
CA ALA A 51 2.93 -22.05 -25.22
C ALA A 51 4.22 -22.12 -24.37
N ALA A 52 5.36 -22.40 -25.01
CA ALA A 52 6.66 -22.38 -24.35
C ALA A 52 7.06 -20.98 -23.88
N GLU A 53 6.84 -19.94 -24.70
CA GLU A 53 7.08 -18.55 -24.32
C GLU A 53 6.17 -18.12 -23.16
N ALA A 54 4.88 -18.42 -23.23
CA ALA A 54 3.94 -18.13 -22.14
C ALA A 54 4.36 -18.83 -20.83
N LYS A 55 4.80 -20.09 -20.90
CA LYS A 55 5.31 -20.82 -19.74
C LYS A 55 6.55 -20.15 -19.15
N LYS A 56 7.49 -19.70 -20.00
CA LYS A 56 8.68 -18.97 -19.58
C LYS A 56 8.31 -17.66 -18.89
N LEU A 57 7.46 -16.84 -19.52
CA LEU A 57 7.00 -15.57 -18.97
C LEU A 57 6.27 -15.74 -17.64
N ARG A 58 5.40 -16.75 -17.50
CA ARG A 58 4.76 -17.07 -16.21
C ARG A 58 5.77 -17.42 -15.13
N SER A 59 6.82 -18.18 -15.48
CA SER A 59 7.87 -18.52 -14.53
C SER A 59 8.70 -17.31 -14.12
N GLU A 60 9.00 -16.41 -15.05
CA GLU A 60 9.74 -15.16 -14.78
C GLU A 60 8.89 -14.22 -13.93
N LEU A 61 7.61 -14.05 -14.29
CA LEU A 61 6.65 -13.25 -13.53
C LEU A 61 6.52 -13.77 -12.10
N LYS A 62 6.40 -15.09 -11.90
CA LYS A 62 6.34 -15.69 -10.57
C LYS A 62 7.58 -15.35 -9.73
N LYS A 63 8.76 -15.35 -10.33
CA LYS A 63 10.01 -14.98 -9.64
C LYS A 63 10.03 -13.49 -9.29
N ALA A 64 9.69 -12.62 -10.24
CA ALA A 64 9.66 -11.17 -10.03
C ALA A 64 8.66 -10.78 -8.93
N VAL A 65 7.44 -11.34 -8.96
CA VAL A 65 6.43 -11.14 -7.92
C VAL A 65 6.92 -11.65 -6.56
N LYS A 66 7.62 -12.80 -6.54
CA LYS A 66 8.21 -13.30 -5.30
C LYS A 66 9.24 -12.31 -4.75
N THR A 67 10.18 -11.82 -5.57
CA THR A 67 11.18 -10.83 -5.14
C THR A 67 10.52 -9.57 -4.59
N ALA A 68 9.53 -9.02 -5.29
CA ALA A 68 8.82 -7.83 -4.81
C ALA A 68 8.11 -8.07 -3.47
N ASN A 69 7.48 -9.24 -3.29
CA ASN A 69 6.84 -9.61 -2.03
C ASN A 69 7.86 -9.85 -0.90
N ASP A 70 8.96 -10.54 -1.19
CA ASP A 70 10.01 -10.81 -0.20
C ASP A 70 10.63 -9.48 0.29
N SER A 71 10.70 -8.46 -0.58
CA SER A 71 11.13 -7.09 -0.26
C SER A 71 9.99 -6.15 0.18
N THR A 72 8.79 -6.65 0.48
CA THR A 72 7.68 -5.82 0.97
C THR A 72 7.67 -5.79 2.49
N LEU A 73 7.77 -4.60 3.06
CA LEU A 73 7.53 -4.32 4.47
C LEU A 73 6.03 -4.16 4.70
N VAL A 74 5.49 -4.79 5.72
CA VAL A 74 4.10 -4.62 6.16
C VAL A 74 4.11 -3.76 7.41
N LEU A 75 3.35 -2.67 7.41
CA LEU A 75 3.13 -1.82 8.58
C LEU A 75 1.78 -2.17 9.21
N ASP A 76 1.80 -2.50 10.50
CA ASP A 76 0.60 -2.74 11.30
C ASP A 76 0.09 -1.42 11.87
N LEU A 77 -1.11 -1.01 11.46
CA LEU A 77 -1.69 0.28 11.81
C LEU A 77 -2.89 0.11 12.75
N GLN A 78 -3.00 1.04 13.70
CA GLN A 78 -4.18 1.23 14.54
C GLN A 78 -4.74 2.64 14.34
N GLY A 79 -6.07 2.75 14.22
CA GLY A 79 -6.77 4.03 14.16
C GLY A 79 -6.44 4.93 15.36
N LEU A 80 -6.25 6.21 15.07
CA LEU A 80 -6.11 7.24 16.09
C LEU A 80 -7.44 7.46 16.81
N ASN A 81 -7.38 8.04 18.01
CA ASN A 81 -8.58 8.62 18.60
C ASN A 81 -8.98 9.89 17.84
N ALA A 82 -10.26 10.28 17.95
CA ALA A 82 -10.81 11.42 17.21
C ALA A 82 -9.99 12.70 17.41
N SER A 83 -9.59 13.00 18.66
CA SER A 83 -8.79 14.19 18.97
C SER A 83 -7.40 14.19 18.31
N ALA A 84 -6.71 13.05 18.26
CA ALA A 84 -5.40 12.95 17.65
C ALA A 84 -5.50 13.01 16.12
N TRP A 85 -6.56 12.43 15.55
CA TRP A 85 -6.84 12.58 14.12
C TRP A 85 -7.14 14.02 13.73
N GLU A 86 -8.01 14.71 14.48
CA GLU A 86 -8.30 16.13 14.28
C GLU A 86 -7.03 16.98 14.41
N GLN A 87 -6.14 16.65 15.36
CA GLN A 87 -4.87 17.34 15.53
C GLN A 87 -3.95 17.16 14.30
N VAL A 88 -3.87 15.96 13.73
CA VAL A 88 -3.10 15.72 12.50
C VAL A 88 -3.64 16.59 11.38
N ILE A 89 -4.96 16.56 11.14
CA ILE A 89 -5.60 17.36 10.09
C ILE A 89 -5.35 18.86 10.30
N ALA A 90 -5.55 19.37 11.52
CA ALA A 90 -5.37 20.78 11.83
C ALA A 90 -3.90 21.23 11.69
N THR A 91 -2.94 20.38 12.06
CA THR A 91 -1.50 20.68 11.96
C THR A 91 -1.06 20.89 10.51
N HIS A 92 -1.66 20.13 9.59
CA HIS A 92 -1.29 20.14 8.17
C HIS A 92 -2.32 20.85 7.28
N THR A 93 -3.17 21.69 7.86
CA THR A 93 -4.12 22.53 7.13
C THR A 93 -3.82 24.00 7.40
N THR A 94 -3.59 24.76 6.34
CA THR A 94 -3.39 26.21 6.39
C THR A 94 -4.57 26.93 5.75
N THR A 95 -5.07 27.99 6.38
CA THR A 95 -6.14 28.83 5.82
C THR A 95 -5.55 30.06 5.14
N ASP A 96 -5.93 30.33 3.90
CA ASP A 96 -5.55 31.57 3.22
C ASP A 96 -6.21 32.76 3.95
N PRO A 97 -5.44 33.74 4.46
CA PRO A 97 -5.98 34.87 5.21
C PRO A 97 -6.81 35.84 4.36
N LYS A 98 -6.72 35.77 3.03
CA LYS A 98 -7.45 36.63 2.08
C LYS A 98 -8.76 36.01 1.61
N THR A 99 -8.79 34.71 1.34
CA THR A 99 -9.98 34.01 0.81
C THR A 99 -10.73 33.24 1.89
N GLY A 100 -10.08 32.91 3.01
CA GLY A 100 -10.62 32.04 4.05
C GLY A 100 -10.65 30.56 3.66
N GLU A 101 -10.08 30.19 2.51
CA GLU A 101 -10.11 28.81 2.01
C GLU A 101 -9.03 27.96 2.69
N PRO A 102 -9.38 26.75 3.20
CA PRO A 102 -8.40 25.83 3.75
C PRO A 102 -7.66 25.06 2.64
N THR A 103 -6.33 25.04 2.72
CA THR A 103 -5.46 24.16 1.93
C THR A 103 -4.81 23.14 2.84
N GLN A 104 -4.88 21.86 2.47
CA GLN A 104 -4.30 20.76 3.23
C GLN A 104 -3.08 20.19 2.52
N ASP A 105 -1.99 20.00 3.25
CA ASP A 105 -0.84 19.21 2.78
C ASP A 105 -1.14 17.72 3.00
N THR A 106 -1.73 17.10 1.98
CA THR A 106 -2.11 15.68 2.02
C THR A 106 -0.93 14.75 2.29
N LEU A 107 0.26 15.05 1.76
CA LEU A 107 1.43 14.19 1.95
C LEU A 107 1.94 14.30 3.39
N ALA A 108 1.98 15.51 3.96
CA ALA A 108 2.32 15.70 5.36
C ALA A 108 1.30 15.03 6.31
N VAL A 109 0.00 15.12 5.99
CA VAL A 109 -1.06 14.37 6.71
C VAL A 109 -0.78 12.88 6.70
N ILE A 110 -0.48 12.29 5.54
CA ILE A 110 -0.22 10.85 5.42
C ILE A 110 0.99 10.46 6.27
N ARG A 111 2.10 11.19 6.17
CA ARG A 111 3.34 10.88 6.92
C ARG A 111 3.11 10.95 8.43
N ASP A 112 2.48 12.01 8.93
CA ASP A 112 2.21 12.17 10.36
C ASP A 112 1.19 11.15 10.88
N ALA A 113 0.14 10.87 10.10
CA ALA A 113 -0.84 9.85 10.45
C ALA A 113 -0.20 8.46 10.52
N MET A 114 0.54 8.04 9.49
CA MET A 114 1.21 6.74 9.46
C MET A 114 2.14 6.56 10.65
N ARG A 115 2.93 7.58 10.97
CA ARG A 115 3.83 7.58 12.13
C ARG A 115 3.10 7.35 13.44
N ARG A 116 1.98 8.05 13.66
CA ARG A 116 1.18 7.94 14.89
C ARG A 116 0.34 6.66 14.94
N MET A 117 0.00 6.08 13.78
CA MET A 117 -0.84 4.90 13.66
C MET A 117 -0.04 3.59 13.68
N ALA A 118 1.25 3.63 13.35
CA ALA A 118 2.09 2.44 13.32
C ALA A 118 2.26 1.83 14.71
N THR A 119 2.00 0.54 14.80
CA THR A 119 2.08 -0.26 16.03
C THR A 119 3.11 -1.39 15.94
N GLY A 120 3.58 -1.67 14.73
CA GLY A 120 4.56 -2.70 14.44
C GLY A 120 4.81 -2.80 12.94
N ALA A 121 5.80 -3.59 12.58
CA ALA A 121 6.12 -3.91 11.20
C ALA A 121 6.71 -5.31 11.11
N HIS A 122 6.65 -5.90 9.93
CA HIS A 122 7.28 -7.19 9.62
C HIS A 122 7.51 -7.30 8.11
N MET A 123 8.44 -8.13 7.67
CA MET A 123 8.53 -8.44 6.24
C MET A 123 7.39 -9.38 5.86
N LYS A 124 6.79 -9.16 4.69
CA LYS A 124 5.67 -9.97 4.20
C LYS A 124 6.00 -11.46 4.11
N HIS A 125 7.26 -11.82 3.87
CA HIS A 125 7.72 -13.21 3.79
C HIS A 125 8.04 -13.86 5.14
N THR A 126 8.16 -13.06 6.21
CA THR A 126 8.41 -13.52 7.60
C THR A 126 7.47 -12.78 8.57
N PRO A 127 6.16 -13.08 8.54
CA PRO A 127 5.16 -12.35 9.32
C PRO A 127 5.30 -12.55 10.83
N ASP A 128 5.93 -13.64 11.26
CA ASP A 128 6.14 -13.96 12.68
C ASP A 128 7.40 -13.30 13.25
N ASP A 129 8.19 -12.59 12.42
CA ASP A 129 9.42 -11.90 12.81
C ASP A 129 9.18 -10.38 12.83
N PRO A 130 8.81 -9.79 13.98
CA PRO A 130 8.54 -8.37 14.07
C PRO A 130 9.83 -7.55 13.91
N ILE A 131 9.72 -6.46 13.15
CA ILE A 131 10.75 -5.43 13.01
C ILE A 131 10.45 -4.33 14.02
N ALA A 132 11.38 -4.11 14.93
CA ALA A 132 11.39 -2.90 15.75
C ALA A 132 11.92 -1.73 14.91
N PHE A 133 11.26 -0.58 15.01
CA PHE A 133 11.73 0.68 14.42
C PHE A 133 11.58 1.80 15.46
N THR A 134 12.46 2.79 15.41
CA THR A 134 12.27 4.05 16.13
C THR A 134 11.34 4.99 15.36
N ASP A 135 10.88 6.05 16.03
CA ASP A 135 10.07 7.10 15.41
C ASP A 135 10.84 7.79 14.27
N GLU A 136 12.16 7.95 14.44
CA GLU A 136 13.06 8.51 13.44
C GLU A 136 13.21 7.57 12.23
N GLU A 137 13.43 6.27 12.44
CA GLU A 137 13.57 5.29 11.35
C GLU A 137 12.29 5.21 10.50
N LEU A 138 11.12 5.23 11.15
CA LEU A 138 9.84 5.27 10.44
C LEU A 138 9.64 6.61 9.70
N SER A 139 10.06 7.72 10.30
CA SER A 139 9.98 9.04 9.65
C SER A 139 10.86 9.10 8.39
N ASP A 140 12.09 8.57 8.48
CA ASP A 140 13.02 8.51 7.36
C ASP A 140 12.49 7.62 6.24
N LEU A 141 11.94 6.45 6.57
CA LEU A 141 11.27 5.57 5.61
C LEU A 141 10.14 6.31 4.87
N LEU A 142 9.21 6.92 5.61
CA LEU A 142 8.07 7.67 5.05
C LEU A 142 8.52 8.92 4.26
N GLY A 143 9.67 9.50 4.60
CA GLY A 143 10.29 10.62 3.90
C GLY A 143 10.92 10.22 2.56
N GLN A 144 11.45 9.01 2.46
CA GLN A 144 12.08 8.47 1.25
C GLN A 144 11.09 7.80 0.30
N MET A 145 9.88 7.47 0.77
CA MET A 145 8.84 6.86 -0.05
C MET A 145 8.37 7.79 -1.18
N PRO A 146 8.17 7.25 -2.40
CA PRO A 146 7.57 8.03 -3.48
C PRO A 146 6.14 8.47 -3.13
N ASP A 147 5.77 9.67 -3.58
CA ASP A 147 4.44 10.26 -3.34
C ASP A 147 3.30 9.33 -3.80
N SER A 148 3.50 8.60 -4.91
CA SER A 148 2.51 7.63 -5.41
C SER A 148 2.20 6.53 -4.39
N GLN A 149 3.22 6.04 -3.67
CA GLN A 149 3.06 4.99 -2.65
C GLN A 149 2.51 5.55 -1.34
N LEU A 150 2.83 6.80 -0.99
CA LEU A 150 2.18 7.48 0.14
C LEU A 150 0.69 7.69 -0.13
N LEU A 151 0.33 8.13 -1.32
CA LEU A 151 -1.06 8.40 -1.70
C LEU A 151 -1.95 7.15 -1.68
N THR A 152 -1.41 5.95 -1.91
CA THR A 152 -2.19 4.70 -1.78
C THR A 152 -2.57 4.38 -0.33
N MET A 153 -1.92 4.99 0.67
CA MET A 153 -2.20 4.79 2.09
C MET A 153 -3.40 5.61 2.57
N LEU A 154 -3.69 6.73 1.91
CA LEU A 154 -4.73 7.67 2.33
C LEU A 154 -6.10 7.01 2.56
N PRO A 155 -6.62 6.12 1.68
CA PRO A 155 -7.91 5.47 1.92
C PRO A 155 -7.91 4.60 3.17
N VAL A 156 -6.78 3.95 3.50
CA VAL A 156 -6.64 3.13 4.71
C VAL A 156 -6.64 4.03 5.95
N ILE A 157 -5.86 5.12 5.92
CA ILE A 157 -5.80 6.12 6.99
C ILE A 157 -7.19 6.70 7.26
N GLN A 158 -7.91 7.12 6.20
CA GLN A 158 -9.26 7.64 6.32
C GLN A 158 -10.19 6.60 6.93
N ARG A 159 -10.25 5.38 6.38
CA ARG A 159 -11.12 4.32 6.90
C ARG A 159 -10.89 4.01 8.38
N LEU A 160 -9.64 4.04 8.84
CA LEU A 160 -9.30 3.76 10.24
C LEU A 160 -9.68 4.90 11.18
N ASN A 161 -9.71 6.16 10.70
CA ASN A 161 -9.94 7.34 11.54
C ASN A 161 -11.34 7.96 11.39
N THR A 162 -12.07 7.61 10.32
CA THR A 162 -13.50 7.96 10.12
C THR A 162 -14.33 6.69 9.93
N PRO A 163 -14.42 5.82 10.96
CA PRO A 163 -15.21 4.61 10.85
C PRO A 163 -16.68 4.97 10.57
N ALA A 164 -17.27 4.32 9.56
CA ALA A 164 -18.69 4.44 9.25
C ALA A 164 -19.52 3.86 10.40
N VAL A 165 -19.84 4.68 11.40
CA VAL A 165 -20.70 4.24 12.50
C VAL A 165 -22.15 4.33 12.04
N SER A 166 -22.65 3.29 11.38
CA SER A 166 -24.08 2.98 11.44
C SER A 166 -24.33 2.30 12.78
N LEU A 167 -24.65 3.08 13.81
CA LEU A 167 -25.28 2.52 15.00
C LEU A 167 -26.57 1.81 14.56
N PRO A 168 -26.82 0.55 14.94
CA PRO A 168 -28.14 -0.04 14.75
C PRO A 168 -29.15 0.88 15.42
N LYS A 169 -30.19 1.30 14.68
CA LYS A 169 -31.31 2.02 15.29
C LYS A 169 -31.89 1.11 16.37
N ALA A 170 -31.83 1.57 17.62
CA ALA A 170 -32.51 0.95 18.75
C ALA A 170 -34.03 1.03 18.59
#